data_AF-A0A924TPK8-F1
#
_entry.id   AF-A0A924TPK8-F1
#
_cell.length_a   1.000
_cell.length_b   1.000
_cell.length_c   1.000
_cell.angle_alpha   90.00
_cell.angle_beta   90.00
_cell.angle_gamma   90.00
#
_symmetry.space_group_name_H-M   'P 1'
#
loop_
_entity.id
_entity.type
_entity.pdbx_description
1 polymer ?
#
loop_
_entity_poly.entity_id
_entity_poly.type
_entity_poly.pdbx_seq_one_letter_code
_entity_poly.pdbx_strand_id
1 'polypeptide(L)'
;HVHTVNIPGCGMPAKLFVGQRKDPFAVNLGTIFDLVNAPVSVITNPALINAAPNTLDDKNVTTLALEVHKSCLTNGDDVIGGWTTASLRQSQLLNPAAAKGHQATARSGGAWVQVSRLGMPLVNELIIGLPDKDRFNSSKPKDDGQFADYVTNPTLPALLEIALGLPNIAPTNFPRTDLVTTFLTGIAGVNQPKGVVPAEMMRLNTAIPAVPFAQQNRLGVVGNVLAGGTDFAGYPNGRRPKDDVVDISLIAVMGGLCMANGTTNAFGFAGNTTDCTPAKVPLGATAFKLHDAVDQAVVPFMSRFPYLSTPVGGTK
;
A
#
# COMPACT_ATOMS: atom_id res chain seq x y z
N HIS A 1 16.45 -10.08 -17.16
CA HIS A 1 17.89 -9.74 -17.23
C HIS A 1 18.17 -8.55 -16.32
N VAL A 2 19.38 -8.40 -15.76
CA VAL A 2 19.77 -7.22 -14.97
C VAL A 2 20.77 -6.41 -15.78
N HIS A 3 20.48 -5.13 -15.95
CA HIS A 3 21.28 -4.19 -16.73
C HIS A 3 21.80 -3.09 -15.82
N THR A 4 23.06 -2.70 -16.01
CA THR A 4 23.60 -1.47 -15.42
C THR A 4 23.13 -0.29 -16.27
N VAL A 5 22.58 0.75 -15.65
CA VAL A 5 22.06 1.94 -16.33
C VAL A 5 22.55 3.21 -15.65
N ASN A 6 22.75 4.27 -16.44
CA ASN A 6 23.07 5.60 -15.91
C ASN A 6 21.80 6.42 -15.76
N ILE A 7 21.66 7.12 -14.63
CA ILE A 7 20.55 8.04 -14.39
C ILE A 7 21.07 9.47 -14.56
N PRO A 8 20.46 10.30 -15.43
CA PRO A 8 20.86 11.70 -15.57
C PRO A 8 20.88 12.43 -14.22
N GLY A 9 21.98 13.13 -13.93
CA GLY A 9 22.16 13.84 -12.66
C GLY A 9 22.60 12.96 -11.48
N CYS A 10 22.79 11.66 -11.67
CA CYS A 10 23.28 10.73 -10.64
C CYS A 10 24.71 10.29 -10.96
N GLY A 11 25.64 10.50 -10.02
CA GLY A 11 27.03 10.05 -10.16
C GLY A 11 27.24 8.54 -9.95
N MET A 12 26.19 7.81 -9.54
CA MET A 12 26.24 6.38 -9.24
C MET A 12 25.45 5.59 -10.30
N PRO A 13 25.98 4.47 -10.82
CA PRO A 13 25.20 3.61 -11.70
C PRO A 13 24.01 2.98 -10.94
N ALA A 14 22.91 2.80 -11.63
CA ALA A 14 21.72 2.08 -11.16
C ALA A 14 21.63 0.69 -11.79
N LYS A 15 20.78 -0.18 -11.24
CA LYS A 15 20.45 -1.48 -11.85
C LYS A 15 19.00 -1.49 -12.30
N LEU A 16 18.77 -1.95 -13.52
CA LEU A 16 17.45 -2.14 -14.13
C LEU A 16 17.19 -3.62 -14.34
N PHE A 17 16.03 -4.09 -13.92
CA PHE A 17 15.50 -5.41 -14.28
C PHE A 17 14.25 -5.25 -15.13
N VAL A 18 14.20 -6.00 -16.23
CA VAL A 18 12.98 -6.22 -17.02
C VAL A 18 12.80 -7.71 -17.25
N GLY A 19 11.59 -8.22 -16.98
CA GLY A 19 11.21 -9.61 -17.24
C GLY A 19 10.08 -10.10 -16.33
N GLN A 20 9.71 -11.36 -16.51
CA GLN A 20 8.69 -12.03 -15.69
C GLN A 20 9.22 -12.35 -14.28
N ARG A 21 8.33 -12.24 -13.29
CA ARG A 21 8.53 -12.65 -11.90
C ARG A 21 7.27 -13.32 -11.36
N LYS A 22 7.41 -14.20 -10.37
CA LYS A 22 6.24 -14.66 -9.60
C LYS A 22 5.61 -13.43 -8.94
N ASP A 23 4.28 -13.36 -8.92
CA ASP A 23 3.58 -12.28 -8.23
C ASP A 23 4.04 -12.22 -6.75
N PRO A 24 4.60 -11.08 -6.31
CA PRO A 24 5.11 -10.97 -4.94
C PRO A 24 4.01 -10.70 -3.91
N PHE A 25 2.77 -10.47 -4.34
CA PHE A 25 1.67 -10.11 -3.47
C PHE A 25 1.02 -11.38 -2.88
N ALA A 26 0.81 -11.37 -1.56
CA ALA A 26 0.07 -12.40 -0.85
C ALA A 26 -1.26 -11.81 -0.41
N VAL A 27 -2.36 -12.42 -0.84
CA VAL A 27 -3.69 -11.92 -0.48
C VAL A 27 -4.78 -12.98 -0.69
N ASN A 28 -5.78 -12.97 0.19
CA ASN A 28 -7.03 -13.68 -0.04
C ASN A 28 -8.04 -12.78 -0.81
N LEU A 29 -7.79 -12.58 -2.12
CA LEU A 29 -8.50 -11.57 -2.92
C LEU A 29 -10.03 -11.67 -2.83
N GLY A 30 -10.58 -12.87 -3.08
CA GLY A 30 -12.04 -13.04 -3.10
C GLY A 30 -12.66 -12.72 -1.75
N THR A 31 -12.15 -13.32 -0.67
CA THR A 31 -12.67 -13.12 0.68
C THR A 31 -12.56 -11.66 1.12
N ILE A 32 -11.42 -10.99 0.91
CA ILE A 32 -11.23 -9.63 1.43
C ILE A 32 -11.92 -8.57 0.58
N PHE A 33 -11.85 -8.67 -0.75
CA PHE A 33 -12.38 -7.63 -1.62
C PHE A 33 -13.88 -7.81 -1.92
N ASP A 34 -14.47 -8.97 -1.62
CA ASP A 34 -15.92 -9.18 -1.58
C ASP A 34 -16.48 -8.87 -0.18
N LEU A 35 -16.38 -7.60 0.23
CA LEU A 35 -16.91 -7.09 1.50
C LEU A 35 -16.41 -7.84 2.75
N VAL A 36 -15.18 -8.37 2.72
CA VAL A 36 -14.58 -9.11 3.84
C VAL A 36 -15.47 -10.27 4.29
N ASN A 37 -15.72 -11.21 3.38
CA ASN A 37 -16.49 -12.43 3.60
C ASN A 37 -15.66 -13.51 4.36
N ALA A 38 -15.10 -13.13 5.52
CA ALA A 38 -14.31 -13.99 6.39
C ALA A 38 -15.00 -14.19 7.75
N PRO A 39 -15.00 -15.40 8.33
CA PRO A 39 -15.47 -15.59 9.70
C PRO A 39 -14.63 -14.77 10.69
N VAL A 40 -15.29 -14.17 11.70
CA VAL A 40 -14.61 -13.45 12.80
C VAL A 40 -13.54 -14.32 13.46
N SER A 41 -13.85 -15.61 13.68
CA SER A 41 -12.94 -16.58 14.28
C SER A 41 -11.68 -16.84 13.47
N VAL A 42 -11.68 -16.48 12.18
CA VAL A 42 -10.52 -16.52 11.29
C VAL A 42 -9.82 -15.17 11.31
N ILE A 43 -10.51 -14.09 10.92
CA ILE A 43 -9.88 -12.77 10.68
C ILE A 43 -9.22 -12.18 11.93
N THR A 44 -9.63 -12.59 13.14
CA THR A 44 -9.10 -12.07 14.41
C THR A 44 -8.15 -13.03 15.15
N ASN A 45 -7.83 -14.19 14.56
CA ASN A 45 -7.08 -15.25 15.22
C ASN A 45 -5.70 -15.46 14.58
N PRO A 46 -4.62 -14.92 15.17
CA PRO A 46 -3.27 -15.01 14.61
C PRO A 46 -2.76 -16.44 14.35
N ALA A 47 -3.33 -17.46 15.01
CA ALA A 47 -2.98 -18.86 14.75
C ALA A 47 -3.46 -19.34 13.37
N LEU A 48 -4.36 -18.60 12.72
CA LEU A 48 -4.91 -18.87 11.40
C LEU A 48 -4.31 -17.96 10.31
N ILE A 49 -3.24 -17.25 10.62
CA ILE A 49 -2.37 -16.67 9.60
C ILE A 49 -1.86 -17.82 8.72
N ASN A 50 -1.94 -17.66 7.39
CA ASN A 50 -1.63 -18.69 6.40
C ASN A 50 -2.59 -19.90 6.37
N ALA A 51 -3.80 -19.78 6.94
CA ALA A 51 -4.83 -20.83 6.86
C ALA A 51 -5.63 -20.79 5.55
N ALA A 52 -5.53 -19.71 4.77
CA ALA A 52 -6.15 -19.58 3.46
C ALA A 52 -5.11 -19.66 2.34
N PRO A 53 -5.47 -20.17 1.15
CA PRO A 53 -4.57 -20.15 0.00
C PRO A 53 -4.37 -18.72 -0.53
N ASN A 54 -3.13 -18.37 -0.89
CA ASN A 54 -2.86 -17.18 -1.68
C ASN A 54 -3.43 -17.36 -3.09
N THR A 55 -4.38 -16.53 -3.51
CA THR A 55 -5.02 -16.67 -4.84
C THR A 55 -4.09 -16.24 -5.99
N LEU A 56 -2.96 -15.61 -5.67
CA LEU A 56 -1.93 -15.17 -6.62
C LEU A 56 -0.73 -16.12 -6.69
N ASP A 57 -0.72 -17.21 -5.93
CA ASP A 57 0.48 -18.04 -5.78
C ASP A 57 0.97 -18.71 -7.08
N ASP A 58 0.07 -18.88 -8.04
CA ASP A 58 0.34 -19.45 -9.36
C ASP A 58 0.43 -18.38 -10.47
N LYS A 59 0.52 -17.09 -10.11
CA LYS A 59 0.55 -15.97 -11.04
C LYS A 59 1.96 -15.43 -11.25
N ASN A 60 2.20 -14.96 -12.46
CA ASN A 60 3.38 -14.20 -12.83
C ASN A 60 2.99 -12.78 -13.22
N VAL A 61 3.89 -11.84 -12.99
CA VAL A 61 3.78 -10.44 -13.40
C VAL A 61 4.97 -10.04 -14.28
N THR A 62 4.71 -9.14 -15.23
CA THR A 62 5.78 -8.44 -15.95
C THR A 62 6.35 -7.37 -15.04
N THR A 63 7.60 -7.52 -14.61
CA THR A 63 8.25 -6.58 -13.71
C THR A 63 9.23 -5.69 -14.47
N LEU A 64 9.12 -4.38 -14.21
CA LEU A 64 10.19 -3.41 -14.39
C LEU A 64 10.60 -2.95 -12.98
N ALA A 65 11.85 -3.20 -12.60
CA ALA A 65 12.38 -2.79 -11.30
C ALA A 65 13.67 -2.01 -11.46
N LEU A 66 13.91 -1.03 -10.57
CA LEU A 66 15.09 -0.17 -10.58
C LEU A 66 15.70 -0.12 -9.16
N GLU A 67 17.01 -0.32 -9.05
CA GLU A 67 17.78 -0.07 -7.82
C GLU A 67 18.62 1.19 -8.03
N VAL A 68 18.30 2.24 -7.26
CA VAL A 68 18.93 3.56 -7.35
C VAL A 68 19.62 3.87 -6.03
N HIS A 69 20.84 4.39 -6.10
CA HIS A 69 21.53 4.84 -4.90
C HIS A 69 20.80 6.04 -4.28
N LYS A 70 20.56 6.01 -2.96
CA LYS A 70 19.73 7.01 -2.27
C LYS A 70 20.19 8.47 -2.47
N SER A 71 21.49 8.70 -2.62
CA SER A 71 22.05 10.04 -2.86
C SER A 71 21.59 10.68 -4.17
N CYS A 72 20.95 9.91 -5.05
CA CYS A 72 20.41 10.38 -6.32
C CYS A 72 18.90 10.68 -6.27
N LEU A 73 18.25 10.49 -5.12
CA LEU A 73 16.81 10.64 -4.96
C LEU A 73 16.43 11.87 -4.12
N THR A 74 17.32 12.32 -3.24
CA THR A 74 17.06 13.39 -2.27
C THR A 74 17.46 14.77 -2.81
N ASN A 75 16.70 15.80 -2.45
CA ASN A 75 17.01 17.20 -2.77
C ASN A 75 16.62 18.14 -1.61
N GLY A 76 17.50 18.29 -0.62
CA GLY A 76 17.27 19.14 0.57
C GLY A 76 16.33 18.54 1.63
N ASP A 77 15.72 17.38 1.33
CA ASP A 77 14.92 16.55 2.23
C ASP A 77 15.27 15.07 2.00
N ASP A 78 15.28 14.29 3.07
CA ASP A 78 15.56 12.84 3.06
C ASP A 78 14.32 12.02 2.68
N VAL A 79 13.13 12.64 2.79
CA VAL A 79 11.86 12.05 2.41
C VAL A 79 11.55 12.32 0.94
N ILE A 80 11.40 11.25 0.18
CA ILE A 80 10.87 11.29 -1.19
C ILE A 80 9.44 10.78 -1.21
N GLY A 81 8.64 11.28 -2.15
CA GLY A 81 7.28 10.82 -2.37
C GLY A 81 7.05 10.44 -3.83
N GLY A 82 6.31 9.37 -4.06
CA GLY A 82 5.97 8.91 -5.41
C GLY A 82 4.58 8.31 -5.47
N TRP A 83 4.00 8.34 -6.66
CA TRP A 83 2.80 7.61 -7.02
C TRP A 83 2.96 7.06 -8.43
N THR A 84 2.24 6.00 -8.72
CA THR A 84 2.22 5.38 -10.04
C THR A 84 0.97 5.80 -10.80
N THR A 85 1.03 5.82 -12.12
CA THR A 85 -0.10 6.15 -12.98
C THR A 85 -0.17 5.18 -14.15
N ALA A 86 -1.39 4.96 -14.66
CA ALA A 86 -1.62 4.33 -15.95
C ALA A 86 -2.35 5.32 -16.86
N SER A 87 -1.99 5.33 -18.14
CA SER A 87 -2.56 6.24 -19.12
C SER A 87 -3.00 5.50 -20.38
N LEU A 88 -4.13 5.93 -20.93
CA LEU A 88 -4.65 5.49 -22.23
C LEU A 88 -4.68 6.67 -23.19
N ARG A 89 -4.73 6.38 -24.49
CA ARG A 89 -4.96 7.42 -25.50
C ARG A 89 -6.39 7.92 -25.39
N GLN A 90 -6.58 9.24 -25.51
CA GLN A 90 -7.86 9.91 -25.31
C GLN A 90 -8.96 9.43 -26.26
N SER A 91 -8.61 8.97 -27.47
CA SER A 91 -9.59 8.49 -28.45
C SER A 91 -9.17 7.17 -29.09
N GLN A 92 -10.17 6.37 -29.43
CA GLN A 92 -10.03 5.15 -30.21
C GLN A 92 -11.11 5.14 -31.29
N LEU A 93 -10.68 5.00 -32.54
CA LEU A 93 -11.56 4.86 -33.70
C LEU A 93 -11.44 3.44 -34.25
N LEU A 94 -12.56 2.84 -34.64
CA LEU A 94 -12.58 1.53 -35.27
C LEU A 94 -12.54 1.68 -36.79
N ASN A 95 -11.57 1.03 -37.42
CA ASN A 95 -11.45 0.97 -38.86
C ASN A 95 -12.31 -0.19 -39.40
N PRO A 96 -13.38 0.08 -40.18
CA PRO A 96 -14.25 -0.97 -40.74
C PRO A 96 -13.54 -1.82 -41.80
N ALA A 97 -12.40 -1.38 -42.33
CA ALA A 97 -11.55 -2.12 -43.25
C ALA A 97 -10.17 -2.37 -42.61
N ALA A 98 -10.15 -3.15 -41.52
CA ALA A 98 -8.93 -3.47 -40.79
C ALA A 98 -7.88 -4.16 -41.68
N ALA A 99 -6.62 -3.78 -41.54
CA ALA A 99 -5.51 -4.48 -42.19
C ALA A 99 -5.31 -5.87 -41.58
N LYS A 100 -4.60 -6.77 -42.30
CA LYS A 100 -4.20 -8.06 -41.74
C LYS A 100 -3.26 -7.85 -40.54
N GLY A 101 -3.48 -8.58 -39.44
CA GLY A 101 -2.64 -8.57 -38.24
C GLY A 101 -3.44 -8.50 -36.93
N HIS A 102 -2.75 -8.55 -35.80
CA HIS A 102 -3.37 -8.37 -34.48
C HIS A 102 -3.56 -6.89 -34.16
N GLN A 103 -4.67 -6.56 -33.48
CA GLN A 103 -5.00 -5.19 -33.05
C GLN A 103 -5.06 -4.15 -34.20
N ALA A 104 -5.33 -4.58 -35.43
CA ALA A 104 -5.37 -3.70 -36.61
C ALA A 104 -6.70 -2.92 -36.77
N THR A 105 -7.75 -3.31 -36.04
CA THR A 105 -9.08 -2.68 -36.10
C THR A 105 -9.13 -1.34 -35.38
N ALA A 106 -8.46 -1.23 -34.24
CA ALA A 106 -8.48 -0.02 -33.42
C ALA A 106 -7.34 0.94 -33.80
N ARG A 107 -7.67 2.21 -34.01
CA ARG A 107 -6.71 3.31 -34.17
C ARG A 107 -6.83 4.22 -32.96
N SER A 108 -5.80 4.24 -32.13
CA SER A 108 -5.75 5.10 -30.94
C SER A 108 -5.06 6.42 -31.27
N GLY A 109 -5.60 7.55 -30.78
CA GLY A 109 -5.10 8.90 -31.06
C GLY A 109 -5.30 9.86 -29.90
N GLY A 110 -4.85 11.11 -30.09
CA GLY A 110 -4.94 12.16 -29.08
C GLY A 110 -3.90 12.07 -27.96
N ALA A 111 -4.08 12.90 -26.94
CA ALA A 111 -3.19 12.96 -25.79
C ALA A 111 -3.28 11.68 -24.93
N TRP A 112 -2.26 11.44 -24.12
CA TRP A 112 -2.33 10.46 -23.05
C TRP A 112 -3.17 11.02 -21.91
N VAL A 113 -4.16 10.26 -21.46
CA VAL A 113 -5.04 10.58 -20.34
C VAL A 113 -4.81 9.57 -19.24
N GLN A 114 -4.56 10.06 -18.03
CA GLN A 114 -4.43 9.22 -16.85
C GLN A 114 -5.80 8.60 -16.53
N VAL A 115 -5.83 7.28 -16.41
CA VAL A 115 -7.04 6.51 -16.10
C VAL A 115 -6.92 5.74 -14.78
N SER A 116 -5.75 5.78 -14.15
CA SER A 116 -5.51 5.20 -12.84
C SER A 116 -4.32 5.86 -12.18
N ARG A 117 -4.35 5.90 -10.85
CA ARG A 117 -3.18 6.19 -10.02
C ARG A 117 -3.22 5.41 -8.71
N LEU A 118 -2.05 5.22 -8.12
CA LEU A 118 -1.89 4.61 -6.81
C LEU A 118 -0.59 5.09 -6.14
N GLY A 119 -0.68 5.59 -4.91
CA GLY A 119 0.45 5.81 -4.02
C GLY A 119 0.58 4.69 -2.97
N MET A 120 -0.16 4.83 -1.87
CA MET A 120 -0.36 3.87 -0.81
C MET A 120 -1.28 2.72 -1.28
N PRO A 121 -0.88 1.46 -1.07
CA PRO A 121 -1.73 0.31 -1.33
C PRO A 121 -3.09 0.42 -0.64
N LEU A 122 -4.14 -0.04 -1.34
CA LEU A 122 -5.51 -0.17 -0.85
C LEU A 122 -6.28 1.13 -0.65
N VAL A 123 -5.66 2.32 -0.85
CA VAL A 123 -6.41 3.58 -0.78
C VAL A 123 -7.41 3.68 -1.94
N ASN A 124 -6.96 3.47 -3.18
CA ASN A 124 -7.86 3.50 -4.33
C ASN A 124 -8.89 2.34 -4.28
N GLU A 125 -8.48 1.19 -3.76
CA GLU A 125 -9.27 -0.03 -3.75
C GLU A 125 -10.38 0.00 -2.68
N LEU A 126 -10.05 0.40 -1.45
CA LEU A 126 -10.90 0.22 -0.27
C LEU A 126 -11.30 1.52 0.43
N ILE A 127 -10.57 2.61 0.22
CA ILE A 127 -10.84 3.90 0.91
C ILE A 127 -11.65 4.82 0.00
N ILE A 128 -11.24 4.99 -1.25
CA ILE A 128 -11.95 5.84 -2.22
C ILE A 128 -13.24 5.15 -2.66
N GLY A 129 -14.37 5.85 -2.44
CA GLY A 129 -15.69 5.36 -2.81
C GLY A 129 -15.91 5.28 -4.32
N LEU A 130 -16.80 4.37 -4.71
CA LEU A 130 -17.20 4.16 -6.11
C LEU A 130 -17.62 5.46 -6.85
N PRO A 131 -18.38 6.39 -6.25
CA PRO A 131 -18.83 7.60 -6.97
C PRO A 131 -17.69 8.49 -7.48
N ASP A 132 -16.56 8.51 -6.77
CA ASP A 132 -15.41 9.35 -7.11
C ASP A 132 -14.21 8.56 -7.65
N LYS A 133 -14.34 7.24 -7.85
CA LYS A 133 -13.19 6.39 -8.19
C LYS A 133 -12.50 6.80 -9.49
N ASP A 134 -13.25 7.08 -10.55
CA ASP A 134 -12.70 7.56 -11.82
C ASP A 134 -12.13 8.99 -11.70
N ARG A 135 -12.76 9.83 -10.87
CA ARG A 135 -12.27 11.19 -10.58
C ARG A 135 -10.94 11.16 -9.83
N PHE A 136 -10.83 10.31 -8.82
CA PHE A 136 -9.57 10.04 -8.10
C PHE A 136 -8.52 9.51 -9.07
N ASN A 137 -8.84 8.47 -9.83
CA ASN A 137 -7.93 7.83 -10.78
C ASN A 137 -7.40 8.77 -11.88
N SER A 138 -8.19 9.76 -12.30
CA SER A 138 -7.81 10.75 -13.31
C SER A 138 -7.15 12.01 -12.75
N SER A 139 -7.19 12.23 -11.42
CA SER A 139 -6.61 13.39 -10.74
C SER A 139 -5.12 13.23 -10.40
N LYS A 140 -4.47 14.33 -9.99
CA LYS A 140 -3.10 14.31 -9.44
C LYS A 140 -3.15 14.51 -7.92
N PRO A 141 -2.20 13.91 -7.16
CA PRO A 141 -2.24 13.97 -5.70
C PRO A 141 -2.23 15.37 -5.07
N LYS A 142 -1.76 16.38 -5.80
CA LYS A 142 -1.78 17.78 -5.36
C LYS A 142 -3.18 18.32 -5.03
N ASP A 143 -4.24 17.71 -5.58
CA ASP A 143 -5.63 18.14 -5.40
C ASP A 143 -6.41 17.15 -4.51
N ASP A 144 -5.73 16.31 -3.71
CA ASP A 144 -6.36 15.22 -2.95
C ASP A 144 -7.25 15.67 -1.79
N GLY A 145 -7.18 16.95 -1.41
CA GLY A 145 -8.13 17.54 -0.47
C GLY A 145 -9.60 17.34 -0.89
N GLN A 146 -9.88 17.21 -2.20
CA GLN A 146 -11.22 16.93 -2.71
C GLN A 146 -11.75 15.52 -2.36
N PHE A 147 -10.89 14.62 -1.86
CA PHE A 147 -11.23 13.25 -1.45
C PHE A 147 -11.02 13.01 0.04
N ALA A 148 -10.76 14.07 0.82
CA ALA A 148 -10.38 13.96 2.23
C ALA A 148 -11.41 13.19 3.07
N ASP A 149 -12.69 13.33 2.76
CA ASP A 149 -13.80 12.68 3.48
C ASP A 149 -13.69 11.15 3.51
N TYR A 150 -13.17 10.53 2.44
CA TYR A 150 -12.95 9.08 2.40
C TYR A 150 -11.90 8.62 3.42
N VAL A 151 -10.92 9.46 3.72
CA VAL A 151 -9.84 9.16 4.68
C VAL A 151 -10.24 9.58 6.10
N THR A 152 -10.90 10.72 6.26
CA THR A 152 -11.31 11.25 7.57
C THR A 152 -12.53 10.53 8.13
N ASN A 153 -13.42 10.03 7.27
CA ASN A 153 -14.65 9.32 7.62
C ASN A 153 -14.81 8.04 6.77
N PRO A 154 -13.87 7.07 6.88
CA PRO A 154 -13.89 5.87 6.05
C PRO A 154 -15.12 5.02 6.33
N THR A 155 -15.70 4.44 5.28
CA THR A 155 -16.86 3.54 5.38
C THR A 155 -16.47 2.11 5.75
N LEU A 156 -15.24 1.68 5.39
CA LEU A 156 -14.78 0.30 5.59
C LEU A 156 -14.92 -0.21 7.04
N PRO A 157 -14.59 0.56 8.11
CA PRO A 157 -14.80 0.08 9.47
C PRO A 157 -16.26 -0.26 9.79
N ALA A 158 -17.21 0.55 9.33
CA ALA A 158 -18.64 0.28 9.50
C ALA A 158 -19.10 -0.94 8.68
N LEU A 159 -18.57 -1.10 7.45
CA LEU A 159 -18.84 -2.29 6.63
C LEU A 159 -18.31 -3.56 7.28
N LEU A 160 -17.15 -3.49 7.95
CA LEU A 160 -16.60 -4.60 8.72
C LEU A 160 -17.49 -4.98 9.91
N GLU A 161 -18.10 -4.02 10.63
CA GLU A 161 -19.07 -4.35 11.69
C GLU A 161 -20.23 -5.19 11.15
N ILE A 162 -20.77 -4.80 10.00
CA ILE A 162 -21.91 -5.45 9.34
C ILE A 162 -21.49 -6.84 8.84
N ALA A 163 -20.39 -6.93 8.11
CA ALA A 163 -19.90 -8.18 7.53
C ALA A 163 -19.56 -9.22 8.61
N LEU A 164 -19.00 -8.77 9.74
CA LEU A 164 -18.61 -9.62 10.85
C LEU A 164 -19.77 -9.94 11.82
N GLY A 165 -20.91 -9.25 11.70
CA GLY A 165 -22.02 -9.39 12.64
C GLY A 165 -21.68 -8.96 14.07
N LEU A 166 -20.74 -8.01 14.22
CA LEU A 166 -20.24 -7.52 15.50
C LEU A 166 -20.55 -6.02 15.63
N PRO A 167 -21.63 -5.65 16.36
CA PRO A 167 -22.00 -4.25 16.49
C PRO A 167 -21.01 -3.47 17.38
N ASN A 168 -20.77 -2.20 17.04
CA ASN A 168 -19.96 -1.25 17.81
C ASN A 168 -18.48 -1.65 17.95
N ILE A 169 -17.85 -2.17 16.89
CA ILE A 169 -16.41 -2.47 16.84
C ILE A 169 -15.59 -1.43 16.07
N ALA A 170 -16.23 -0.56 15.29
CA ALA A 170 -15.60 0.45 14.47
C ALA A 170 -15.00 1.58 15.33
N PRO A 171 -13.84 2.13 14.93
CA PRO A 171 -13.26 3.28 15.63
C PRO A 171 -14.15 4.51 15.59
N THR A 172 -14.08 5.32 16.65
CA THR A 172 -14.93 6.51 16.86
C THR A 172 -14.14 7.82 16.85
N ASN A 173 -12.84 7.78 16.53
CA ASN A 173 -11.98 8.96 16.43
C ASN A 173 -12.18 9.70 15.11
N PHE A 174 -13.35 10.31 14.91
CA PHE A 174 -13.63 11.14 13.73
C PHE A 174 -13.29 12.61 13.99
N PRO A 175 -12.63 13.31 13.04
CA PRO A 175 -12.01 12.77 11.82
C PRO A 175 -10.82 11.84 12.13
N ARG A 176 -10.63 10.80 11.30
CA ARG A 176 -9.56 9.79 11.42
C ARG A 176 -8.16 10.34 11.12
N THR A 177 -7.64 11.15 12.04
CA THR A 177 -6.32 11.81 11.93
C THR A 177 -5.18 10.83 11.82
N ASP A 178 -5.33 9.61 12.34
CA ASP A 178 -4.37 8.52 12.17
C ASP A 178 -4.23 8.04 10.72
N LEU A 179 -5.34 8.00 9.99
CA LEU A 179 -5.33 7.65 8.56
C LEU A 179 -4.86 8.83 7.72
N VAL A 180 -5.20 10.08 8.09
CA VAL A 180 -4.64 11.28 7.43
C VAL A 180 -3.13 11.34 7.60
N THR A 181 -2.63 11.09 8.81
CA THR A 181 -1.19 10.98 9.10
C THR A 181 -0.56 9.88 8.25
N THR A 182 -1.13 8.68 8.27
CA THR A 182 -0.55 7.52 7.59
C THR A 182 -0.58 7.64 6.07
N PHE A 183 -1.72 7.97 5.48
CA PHE A 183 -1.91 7.92 4.02
C PHE A 183 -1.62 9.24 3.31
N LEU A 184 -1.80 10.39 3.97
CA LEU A 184 -1.76 11.69 3.29
C LEU A 184 -0.59 12.58 3.67
N THR A 185 -0.03 12.48 4.88
CA THR A 185 1.03 13.42 5.32
C THR A 185 2.34 12.75 5.73
N GLY A 186 2.30 11.47 6.10
CA GLY A 186 3.43 10.78 6.71
C GLY A 186 3.51 11.03 8.23
N ILE A 187 4.16 10.08 8.91
CA ILE A 187 4.37 10.07 10.36
C ILE A 187 5.61 10.90 10.69
N ALA A 188 5.50 11.81 11.66
CA ALA A 188 6.60 12.67 12.10
C ALA A 188 7.82 11.84 12.53
N GLY A 189 9.02 12.24 12.07
CA GLY A 189 10.27 11.50 12.33
C GLY A 189 10.43 10.19 11.55
N VAL A 190 9.38 9.71 10.86
CA VAL A 190 9.42 8.50 10.05
C VAL A 190 9.46 8.87 8.57
N ASN A 191 8.36 9.39 7.99
CA ASN A 191 8.26 9.64 6.55
C ASN A 191 7.45 10.92 6.21
N GLN A 192 7.30 11.84 7.17
CA GLN A 192 6.70 13.15 6.92
C GLN A 192 7.74 14.11 6.28
N PRO A 193 7.50 14.64 5.06
CA PRO A 193 8.41 15.57 4.40
C PRO A 193 8.29 16.98 4.98
N LYS A 194 9.31 17.81 4.76
CA LYS A 194 9.29 19.24 5.12
C LYS A 194 8.20 19.96 4.34
N GLY A 195 7.44 20.81 5.04
CA GLY A 195 6.37 21.61 4.41
C GLY A 195 5.25 20.77 3.79
N VAL A 196 4.97 19.60 4.39
CA VAL A 196 4.03 18.63 3.83
C VAL A 196 2.68 19.24 3.47
N VAL A 197 2.22 18.90 2.27
CA VAL A 197 0.83 19.07 1.85
C VAL A 197 0.18 17.68 1.81
N PRO A 198 -1.03 17.50 2.35
CA PRO A 198 -1.76 16.23 2.27
C PRO A 198 -1.90 15.76 0.82
N ALA A 199 -1.40 14.56 0.54
CA ALA A 199 -1.41 13.92 -0.78
C ALA A 199 -1.25 12.40 -0.63
N GLU A 200 -2.04 11.65 -1.39
CA GLU A 200 -2.00 10.20 -1.49
C GLU A 200 -0.76 9.81 -2.31
N MET A 201 0.35 9.58 -1.61
CA MET A 201 1.67 9.28 -2.16
C MET A 201 2.39 8.29 -1.23
N MET A 202 3.09 7.33 -1.82
CA MET A 202 4.04 6.50 -1.09
C MET A 202 5.24 7.35 -0.72
N ARG A 203 5.53 7.47 0.57
CA ARG A 203 6.64 8.29 1.10
C ARG A 203 7.72 7.42 1.69
N LEU A 204 8.97 7.64 1.29
CA LEU A 204 10.14 6.94 1.78
C LEU A 204 11.15 7.94 2.33
N ASN A 205 11.45 7.83 3.61
CA ASN A 205 12.60 8.45 4.24
C ASN A 205 13.85 7.59 4.01
N THR A 206 14.74 8.10 3.17
CA THR A 206 15.97 7.41 2.76
C THR A 206 17.09 7.46 3.82
N ALA A 207 16.91 8.22 4.90
CA ALA A 207 17.82 8.26 6.03
C ALA A 207 17.63 7.06 6.99
N ILE A 208 16.42 6.46 7.02
CA ILE A 208 16.15 5.29 7.85
C ILE A 208 16.80 4.05 7.21
N PRO A 209 17.72 3.36 7.91
CA PRO A 209 18.44 2.23 7.33
C PRO A 209 17.51 1.01 7.17
N ALA A 210 17.62 0.33 6.02
CA ALA A 210 16.95 -0.94 5.82
C ALA A 210 17.62 -2.05 6.64
N VAL A 211 16.81 -2.97 7.19
CA VAL A 211 17.29 -4.17 7.89
C VAL A 211 17.26 -5.42 6.99
N PRO A 212 18.10 -6.43 7.25
CA PRO A 212 18.07 -7.70 6.52
C PRO A 212 16.71 -8.38 6.59
N PHE A 213 16.33 -9.12 5.53
CA PHE A 213 15.01 -9.76 5.38
C PHE A 213 14.54 -10.56 6.62
N ALA A 214 15.45 -11.30 7.26
CA ALA A 214 15.15 -12.11 8.43
C ALA A 214 14.73 -11.27 9.66
N GLN A 215 15.17 -10.01 9.73
CA GLN A 215 14.88 -9.08 10.83
C GLN A 215 13.67 -8.19 10.54
N GLN A 216 13.18 -8.17 9.30
CA GLN A 216 12.04 -7.33 8.93
C GLN A 216 10.75 -7.84 9.59
N ASN A 217 10.04 -6.95 10.27
CA ASN A 217 8.68 -7.22 10.74
C ASN A 217 7.70 -7.12 9.56
N ARG A 218 6.87 -8.17 9.35
CA ARG A 218 5.88 -8.20 8.26
C ARG A 218 4.84 -7.09 8.37
N LEU A 219 4.55 -6.62 9.59
CA LEU A 219 3.60 -5.53 9.84
C LEU A 219 4.26 -4.13 9.78
N GLY A 220 5.44 -4.01 9.18
CA GLY A 220 6.09 -2.72 8.93
C GLY A 220 6.33 -1.90 10.20
N VAL A 221 5.97 -0.60 10.16
CA VAL A 221 6.13 0.33 11.29
C VAL A 221 5.30 -0.11 12.49
N VAL A 222 4.01 -0.43 12.30
CA VAL A 222 3.14 -0.80 13.43
C VAL A 222 3.60 -2.10 14.10
N GLY A 223 4.06 -3.08 13.32
CA GLY A 223 4.64 -4.31 13.86
C GLY A 223 5.87 -4.05 14.71
N ASN A 224 6.76 -3.18 14.24
CA ASN A 224 7.97 -2.82 14.98
C ASN A 224 7.66 -2.05 16.27
N VAL A 225 6.69 -1.14 16.24
CA VAL A 225 6.17 -0.48 17.46
C VAL A 225 5.69 -1.51 18.49
N LEU A 226 4.89 -2.49 18.08
CA LEU A 226 4.36 -3.52 18.97
C LEU A 226 5.44 -4.46 19.53
N ALA A 227 6.50 -4.69 18.76
CA ALA A 227 7.63 -5.49 19.19
C ALA A 227 8.64 -4.73 20.07
N GLY A 228 8.44 -3.42 20.31
CA GLY A 228 9.43 -2.56 20.97
C GLY A 228 10.73 -2.41 20.15
N GLY A 229 10.64 -2.59 18.83
CA GLY A 229 11.75 -2.51 17.90
C GLY A 229 11.99 -1.09 17.36
N THR A 230 13.03 -0.95 16.54
CA THR A 230 13.48 0.33 15.97
C THR A 230 13.59 0.32 14.44
N ASP A 231 13.10 -0.72 13.78
CA ASP A 231 13.07 -0.81 12.31
C ASP A 231 11.83 -0.07 11.77
N PHE A 232 12.02 1.19 11.37
CA PHE A 232 10.97 1.98 10.72
C PHE A 232 11.16 2.07 9.21
N ALA A 233 11.84 1.10 8.59
CA ALA A 233 12.06 1.06 7.13
C ALA A 233 10.96 0.29 6.36
N GLY A 234 9.93 -0.20 7.05
CA GLY A 234 8.78 -0.86 6.44
C GLY A 234 7.59 0.07 6.23
N TYR A 235 6.54 -0.45 5.59
CA TYR A 235 5.29 0.28 5.33
C TYR A 235 4.73 0.95 6.60
N PRO A 236 4.35 2.25 6.56
CA PRO A 236 4.23 3.13 5.37
C PRO A 236 5.49 3.90 4.94
N ASN A 237 6.66 3.65 5.53
CA ASN A 237 7.92 4.26 5.10
C ASN A 237 8.49 3.54 3.86
N GLY A 238 7.94 3.86 2.69
CA GLY A 238 8.07 3.02 1.52
C GLY A 238 7.31 1.70 1.72
N ARG A 239 7.61 0.70 0.89
CA ARG A 239 7.06 -0.64 1.05
C ARG A 239 8.12 -1.66 0.67
N ARG A 240 8.44 -2.55 1.59
CA ARG A 240 9.29 -3.72 1.35
C ARG A 240 8.44 -4.86 0.82
N PRO A 241 9.00 -5.79 0.01
CA PRO A 241 8.24 -6.94 -0.47
C PRO A 241 7.63 -7.81 0.64
N LYS A 242 8.26 -7.88 1.83
CA LYS A 242 7.76 -8.62 2.99
C LYS A 242 6.62 -7.93 3.75
N ASP A 243 6.38 -6.63 3.50
CA ASP A 243 5.38 -5.88 4.25
C ASP A 243 3.98 -6.33 3.83
N ASP A 244 3.23 -6.82 4.81
CA ASP A 244 1.88 -7.37 4.68
C ASP A 244 0.85 -6.24 4.69
N VAL A 245 0.71 -5.59 3.53
CA VAL A 245 -0.07 -4.34 3.44
C VAL A 245 -1.57 -4.56 3.61
N VAL A 246 -2.08 -5.77 3.40
CA VAL A 246 -3.49 -6.09 3.64
C VAL A 246 -3.75 -6.10 5.14
N ASP A 247 -2.96 -6.86 5.90
CA ASP A 247 -3.02 -6.89 7.36
C ASP A 247 -2.77 -5.50 7.96
N ILE A 248 -1.71 -4.80 7.54
CA ILE A 248 -1.39 -3.46 8.06
C ILE A 248 -2.55 -2.49 7.79
N SER A 249 -3.19 -2.57 6.62
CA SER A 249 -4.31 -1.68 6.30
C SER A 249 -5.55 -2.02 7.12
N LEU A 250 -5.87 -3.31 7.32
CA LEU A 250 -6.96 -3.75 8.22
C LEU A 250 -6.74 -3.27 9.66
N ILE A 251 -5.51 -3.44 10.18
CA ILE A 251 -5.11 -2.93 11.49
C ILE A 251 -5.30 -1.41 11.55
N ALA A 252 -4.86 -0.67 10.53
CA ALA A 252 -4.96 0.78 10.52
C ALA A 252 -6.42 1.27 10.48
N VAL A 253 -7.23 0.78 9.54
CA VAL A 253 -8.63 1.22 9.39
C VAL A 253 -9.48 0.83 10.60
N MET A 254 -9.18 -0.28 11.28
CA MET A 254 -9.86 -0.68 12.52
C MET A 254 -9.26 -0.08 13.80
N GLY A 255 -8.40 0.95 13.68
CA GLY A 255 -7.97 1.77 14.80
C GLY A 255 -6.75 1.24 15.57
N GLY A 256 -6.08 0.20 15.06
CA GLY A 256 -4.85 -0.32 15.65
C GLY A 256 -3.76 0.74 15.81
N LEU A 257 -3.70 1.74 14.92
CA LEU A 257 -2.77 2.87 15.08
C LEU A 257 -3.04 3.65 16.37
N CYS A 258 -4.31 3.91 16.72
CA CYS A 258 -4.68 4.58 17.96
C CYS A 258 -4.47 3.72 19.20
N MET A 259 -4.61 2.41 19.07
CA MET A 259 -4.19 1.47 20.12
C MET A 259 -2.68 1.55 20.35
N ALA A 260 -1.88 1.60 19.28
CA ALA A 260 -0.41 1.66 19.38
C ALA A 260 0.05 3.01 19.92
N ASN A 261 -0.62 4.09 19.53
CA ASN A 261 -0.28 5.46 19.91
C ASN A 261 -0.40 5.74 21.42
N GLY A 262 -1.22 4.96 22.12
CA GLY A 262 -1.56 5.20 23.52
C GLY A 262 -2.30 6.53 23.72
N THR A 263 -2.30 7.04 24.95
CA THR A 263 -2.94 8.31 25.31
C THR A 263 -2.02 9.52 25.16
N THR A 264 -0.73 9.30 24.93
CA THR A 264 0.31 10.36 24.92
C THR A 264 0.81 10.69 23.52
N ASN A 265 0.16 10.18 22.47
CA ASN A 265 0.61 10.30 21.09
C ASN A 265 2.07 9.82 20.88
N ALA A 266 2.43 8.70 21.52
CA ALA A 266 3.83 8.26 21.64
C ALA A 266 4.53 8.03 20.29
N PHE A 267 3.76 7.72 19.24
CA PHE A 267 4.28 7.42 17.90
C PHE A 267 3.85 8.45 16.85
N GLY A 268 3.21 9.54 17.28
CA GLY A 268 2.83 10.64 16.39
C GLY A 268 1.67 10.33 15.43
N PHE A 269 0.95 9.21 15.61
CA PHE A 269 -0.14 8.83 14.70
C PHE A 269 -1.31 9.82 14.74
N ALA A 270 -1.55 10.49 15.87
CA ALA A 270 -2.63 11.49 15.99
C ALA A 270 -2.33 12.82 15.24
N GLY A 271 -1.15 12.96 14.63
CA GLY A 271 -0.68 14.23 14.07
C GLY A 271 -0.68 15.32 15.15
N ASN A 272 -1.33 16.45 14.87
CA ASN A 272 -1.47 17.59 15.78
C ASN A 272 -2.71 17.50 16.69
N THR A 273 -3.36 16.34 16.78
CA THR A 273 -4.58 16.13 17.57
C THR A 273 -4.35 15.17 18.73
N THR A 274 -5.34 15.01 19.60
CA THR A 274 -5.32 14.08 20.74
C THR A 274 -6.42 13.02 20.66
N ASP A 275 -7.21 12.99 19.58
CA ASP A 275 -8.38 12.10 19.47
C ASP A 275 -8.02 10.66 19.09
N CYS A 276 -6.80 10.38 18.61
CA CYS A 276 -6.37 9.02 18.32
C CYS A 276 -5.79 8.34 19.57
N THR A 277 -6.69 7.72 20.36
CA THR A 277 -6.35 7.01 21.61
C THR A 277 -7.04 5.64 21.69
N PRO A 278 -6.59 4.73 22.57
CA PRO A 278 -7.23 3.43 22.78
C PRO A 278 -8.72 3.50 23.13
N ALA A 279 -9.16 4.55 23.84
CA ALA A 279 -10.55 4.73 24.22
C ALA A 279 -11.50 4.93 23.02
N LYS A 280 -10.96 5.30 21.85
CA LYS A 280 -11.73 5.48 20.61
C LYS A 280 -11.78 4.22 19.74
N VAL A 281 -11.22 3.10 20.21
CA VAL A 281 -11.13 1.85 19.45
C VAL A 281 -11.86 0.75 20.23
N PRO A 282 -13.17 0.55 19.99
CA PRO A 282 -13.94 -0.45 20.72
C PRO A 282 -13.40 -1.88 20.57
N LEU A 283 -12.82 -2.21 19.42
CA LEU A 283 -12.18 -3.51 19.18
C LEU A 283 -10.92 -3.75 20.03
N GLY A 284 -10.36 -2.69 20.65
CA GLY A 284 -9.21 -2.77 21.53
C GLY A 284 -8.00 -3.45 20.89
N ALA A 285 -7.27 -4.25 21.69
CA ALA A 285 -6.09 -4.97 21.22
C ALA A 285 -6.36 -6.02 20.13
N THR A 286 -7.62 -6.42 19.91
CA THR A 286 -8.00 -7.31 18.80
C THR A 286 -7.79 -6.63 17.45
N ALA A 287 -7.78 -5.29 17.38
CA ALA A 287 -7.46 -4.55 16.15
C ALA A 287 -6.08 -4.93 15.58
N PHE A 288 -5.11 -5.32 16.42
CA PHE A 288 -3.79 -5.77 15.97
C PHE A 288 -3.75 -7.19 15.41
N LYS A 289 -4.81 -7.96 15.62
CA LYS A 289 -4.90 -9.37 15.22
C LYS A 289 -5.62 -9.55 13.89
N LEU A 290 -6.11 -8.46 13.30
CA LEU A 290 -6.80 -8.51 12.02
C LEU A 290 -5.85 -8.93 10.91
N HIS A 291 -6.25 -9.94 10.16
CA HIS A 291 -5.49 -10.46 9.03
C HIS A 291 -6.38 -11.06 7.95
N ASP A 292 -5.87 -11.23 6.72
CA ASP A 292 -6.61 -11.89 5.64
C ASP A 292 -6.44 -13.42 5.54
N ALA A 293 -5.67 -13.98 6.47
CA ALA A 293 -5.33 -15.40 6.58
C ALA A 293 -4.34 -15.90 5.51
N VAL A 294 -3.70 -15.00 4.78
CA VAL A 294 -2.58 -15.26 3.89
C VAL A 294 -1.36 -14.51 4.43
N ASP A 295 -0.22 -15.18 4.58
CA ASP A 295 0.96 -14.54 5.18
C ASP A 295 1.93 -14.02 4.11
N GLN A 296 2.10 -12.70 4.03
CA GLN A 296 3.11 -12.12 3.14
C GLN A 296 4.55 -12.57 3.49
N ALA A 297 4.81 -12.97 4.75
CA ALA A 297 6.13 -13.41 5.20
C ALA A 297 6.55 -14.78 4.67
N VAL A 298 5.59 -15.62 4.20
CA VAL A 298 5.92 -16.93 3.60
C VAL A 298 6.17 -16.85 2.10
N VAL A 299 5.91 -15.70 1.47
CA VAL A 299 6.21 -15.50 0.05
C VAL A 299 7.73 -15.54 -0.16
N PRO A 300 8.23 -16.40 -1.07
CA PRO A 300 9.66 -16.51 -1.29
C PRO A 300 10.19 -15.24 -1.99
N PHE A 301 11.29 -14.71 -1.47
CA PHE A 301 12.03 -13.58 -2.06
C PHE A 301 13.50 -13.94 -2.25
N MET A 302 14.14 -13.35 -3.27
CA MET A 302 15.57 -13.49 -3.49
C MET A 302 16.34 -12.52 -2.59
N SER A 303 17.54 -12.93 -2.15
CA SER A 303 18.48 -12.06 -1.41
C SER A 303 19.22 -11.04 -2.27
N ARG A 304 18.85 -10.91 -3.56
CA ARG A 304 19.50 -10.03 -4.53
C ARG A 304 18.47 -9.38 -5.44
N PHE A 305 18.78 -8.18 -5.92
CA PHE A 305 17.97 -7.45 -6.90
C PHE A 305 17.53 -8.33 -8.09
N PRO A 306 16.24 -8.29 -8.51
CA PRO A 306 15.16 -7.40 -8.08
C PRO A 306 14.40 -7.86 -6.82
N TYR A 307 14.96 -8.78 -6.04
CA TYR A 307 14.41 -9.35 -4.80
C TYR A 307 13.13 -10.18 -4.97
N LEU A 308 12.45 -10.10 -6.12
CA LEU A 308 11.27 -10.91 -6.45
C LEU A 308 11.66 -12.31 -6.95
N SER A 309 10.87 -13.34 -6.60
CA SER A 309 11.11 -14.72 -7.03
C SER A 309 11.05 -14.93 -8.54
N THR A 310 11.77 -15.95 -9.02
CA THR A 310 11.69 -16.40 -10.41
C THR A 310 10.25 -16.78 -10.79
N PRO A 311 9.85 -16.58 -12.06
CA PRO A 311 8.49 -16.90 -12.48
C PRO A 311 8.19 -18.39 -12.33
N VAL A 312 6.92 -18.70 -12.04
CA VAL A 312 6.41 -20.07 -12.04
C VAL A 312 6.13 -20.54 -13.47
N GLY A 313 6.29 -21.84 -13.74
CA GLY A 313 5.98 -22.41 -15.06
C GLY A 313 4.49 -22.28 -15.39
N GLY A 314 4.18 -22.02 -16.67
CA GLY A 314 2.80 -21.82 -17.13
C GLY A 314 2.00 -23.10 -17.37
N THR A 315 2.60 -24.28 -17.23
CA THR A 315 1.93 -25.58 -17.34
C THR A 315 1.61 -26.12 -15.94
N LYS A 316 0.32 -26.33 -15.67
CA LYS A 316 -0.18 -27.15 -14.58
C LYS A 316 -0.61 -28.50 -15.12
#